data_AF-R9X7E2-F1
#
_entry.id   AF-R9X7E2-F1
#
_cell.length_a   1.000
_cell.length_b   1.000
_cell.length_c   1.000
_cell.angle_alpha   90.00
_cell.angle_beta   90.00
_cell.angle_gamma   90.00
#
_symmetry.space_group_name_H-M   'P 1'
#
loop_
_entity.id
_entity.type
_entity.pdbx_description
1 polymer ?
#
loop_
_entity_poly.entity_id
_entity_poly.type
_entity_poly.pdbx_seq_one_letter_code
_entity_poly.pdbx_strand_id
1 'polypeptide(L)'
;MSHSGAAVFKKVSGMLMIDEESNPAVLTWRSTDGDKSHSVMLNTINKLQATPASSDKMMLRLVGKVSTAKRLKDEDGAEAEPKPVVHMFSFNNRIVMDNIKETLQHIISRYKDEEVYEEKRRKEGSAAPTPQAEAPLINTTALDDSLSREKLLVNLKLQQSLLKENRTLMKTFQEAVIKSGLPPQEFWATRIPLLRAFALATSQKTGPYNVLSTIKPVASSDNKVNVSVSREKILTIFQNYPIVKKAYDDNVPKNFKEQEFWARFFSSKLFRKLRGERIMQNDRGDMIIDRYLTLDQEFDRLDDEMLLHPIKKLLDLEGNQNDDPEKRGNRPHFTMLPGTDPNGNNDGAVDILKGMNRLSEKMIKSLENEYSRVNLQMQDLDKEEREEILFSDLEEEGKTEYEEIYLRQRSPTSETDTNPVLASTSTVEDIKNEINSITGDLQGTLDLTVIGKINSQTAQRINRQVMKAVKVNAKQAKHLRFDSTMGAFLSNQTTDSQEANSNLPPDILESARVLHGTCCEFLKHFYNHFQSGEPKSGAMVKKLYGHLKECTQKVENLLTTASQSNNEQDVAALCNAYLNPALLSINLAIEKYDAAVEEIEAYNKAEDV
;
A
#
# COMPACT_ATOMS: atom_id res chain seq x y z
N MET A 1 -41.55 23.08 8.47
CA MET A 1 -40.88 24.30 9.00
C MET A 1 -40.75 24.17 10.50
N SER A 2 -39.63 23.63 10.98
CA SER A 2 -39.31 23.45 12.42
C SER A 2 -38.48 24.60 13.01
N HIS A 3 -38.00 25.52 12.16
CA HIS A 3 -37.12 26.64 12.51
C HIS A 3 -37.86 27.96 12.79
N SER A 4 -39.19 27.99 12.66
CA SER A 4 -40.00 29.18 12.90
C SER A 4 -41.23 28.83 13.73
N GLY A 5 -41.57 29.70 14.68
CA GLY A 5 -42.74 29.49 15.53
C GLY A 5 -43.22 30.74 16.24
N ALA A 6 -44.51 30.77 16.58
CA ALA A 6 -45.09 31.86 17.34
C ALA A 6 -44.59 31.83 18.79
N ALA A 7 -43.99 32.92 19.25
CA ALA A 7 -43.45 33.06 20.60
C ALA A 7 -43.75 34.46 21.16
N VAL A 8 -44.04 34.50 22.44
CA VAL A 8 -44.24 35.73 23.20
C VAL A 8 -42.93 36.07 23.92
N PHE A 9 -42.40 37.26 23.66
CA PHE A 9 -41.20 37.78 24.33
C PHE A 9 -41.55 39.07 25.05
N LYS A 10 -41.22 39.17 26.35
CA LYS A 10 -41.54 40.35 27.20
C LYS A 10 -43.01 40.81 27.08
N LYS A 11 -43.96 39.87 27.11
CA LYS A 11 -45.42 40.09 26.96
C LYS A 11 -45.89 40.59 25.58
N VAL A 12 -45.01 40.63 24.59
CA VAL A 12 -45.37 40.98 23.21
C VAL A 12 -45.39 39.70 22.36
N SER A 13 -46.46 39.51 21.60
CA SER A 13 -46.58 38.39 20.66
C SER A 13 -45.73 38.63 19.42
N GLY A 14 -45.09 37.57 18.93
CA GLY A 14 -44.25 37.64 17.75
C GLY A 14 -43.95 36.27 17.16
N MET A 15 -43.13 36.27 16.13
CA MET A 15 -42.61 35.09 15.48
C MET A 15 -41.11 34.96 15.74
N LEU A 16 -40.71 33.81 16.26
CA LEU A 16 -39.33 33.44 16.46
C LEU A 16 -38.84 32.68 15.22
N MET A 17 -37.75 33.11 14.61
CA MET A 17 -37.08 32.46 13.50
C MET A 17 -35.63 32.18 13.90
N ILE A 18 -35.21 30.94 13.69
CA ILE A 18 -33.81 30.53 13.85
C ILE A 18 -33.17 30.65 12.48
N ASP A 19 -32.22 31.58 12.35
CA ASP A 19 -31.36 31.67 11.18
C ASP A 19 -30.13 30.76 11.39
N GLU A 20 -30.17 29.61 10.71
CA GLU A 20 -29.09 28.62 10.68
C GLU A 20 -28.09 28.88 9.53
N GLU A 21 -28.37 29.85 8.66
CA GLU A 21 -27.54 30.17 7.50
C GLU A 21 -26.37 31.10 7.85
N SER A 22 -26.54 31.97 8.85
CA SER A 22 -25.48 32.83 9.38
C SER A 22 -24.58 32.09 10.38
N ASN A 23 -23.26 32.30 10.32
CA ASN A 23 -22.32 31.92 11.37
C ASN A 23 -21.79 33.18 12.09
N PRO A 24 -22.11 33.40 13.38
CA PRO A 24 -22.86 32.53 14.30
C PRO A 24 -24.37 32.52 14.01
N ALA A 25 -25.00 31.38 14.25
CA ALA A 25 -26.45 31.22 14.12
C ALA A 25 -27.18 32.24 15.00
N VAL A 26 -28.13 32.97 14.39
CA VAL A 26 -28.86 34.07 15.04
C VAL A 26 -30.31 33.64 15.25
N LEU A 27 -30.76 33.79 16.48
CA LEU A 27 -32.17 33.69 16.83
C LEU A 27 -32.81 35.07 16.67
N THR A 28 -33.67 35.23 15.66
CA THR A 28 -34.40 36.48 15.44
C THR A 28 -35.85 36.34 15.91
N TRP A 29 -36.30 37.24 16.77
CA TRP A 29 -37.71 37.35 17.15
C TRP A 29 -38.27 38.63 16.54
N ARG A 30 -39.37 38.55 15.79
CA ARG A 30 -40.08 39.70 15.22
C ARG A 30 -41.45 39.84 15.86
N SER A 31 -41.83 41.05 16.28
CA SER A 31 -43.19 41.32 16.76
C SER A 31 -44.23 41.17 15.63
N THR A 32 -45.48 40.86 15.99
CA THR A 32 -46.60 40.78 15.02
C THR A 32 -46.87 42.10 14.30
N ASP A 33 -46.54 43.24 14.92
CA ASP A 33 -46.65 44.58 14.32
C ASP A 33 -45.41 44.98 13.48
N GLY A 34 -44.35 44.17 13.46
CA GLY A 34 -43.13 44.45 12.69
C GLY A 34 -42.16 45.48 13.29
N ASP A 35 -42.58 46.26 14.29
CA ASP A 35 -41.79 47.40 14.83
C ASP A 35 -40.59 47.02 15.70
N LYS A 36 -40.58 45.81 16.28
CA LYS A 36 -39.53 45.36 17.22
C LYS A 36 -38.99 44.00 16.80
N SER A 37 -37.70 43.97 16.48
CA SER A 37 -36.92 42.74 16.28
C SER A 37 -35.89 42.56 17.38
N HIS A 38 -35.81 41.38 17.98
CA HIS A 38 -34.81 41.02 18.98
C HIS A 38 -33.93 39.89 18.44
N SER A 39 -32.64 40.14 18.29
CA SER A 39 -31.66 39.18 17.76
C SER A 39 -30.75 38.67 18.87
N VAL A 40 -30.63 37.35 19.02
CA VAL A 40 -29.75 36.68 20.00
C VAL A 40 -28.74 35.81 19.26
N MET A 41 -27.45 36.02 19.50
CA MET A 41 -26.40 35.16 18.96
C MET A 41 -26.29 33.88 19.78
N LEU A 42 -26.43 32.72 19.13
CA LEU A 42 -26.51 31.42 19.82
C LEU A 42 -25.16 30.95 20.40
N ASN A 43 -24.02 31.46 19.91
CA ASN A 43 -22.68 31.19 20.47
C ASN A 43 -22.51 31.69 21.92
N THR A 44 -23.31 32.68 22.32
CA THR A 44 -23.29 33.25 23.67
C THR A 44 -24.10 32.45 24.67
N ILE A 45 -24.82 31.40 24.26
CA ILE A 45 -25.73 30.64 25.14
C ILE A 45 -25.02 29.41 25.69
N ASN A 46 -25.17 29.15 26.99
CA ASN A 46 -24.55 28.02 27.68
C ASN A 46 -25.57 26.89 27.96
N LYS A 47 -26.73 27.25 28.51
CA LYS A 47 -27.77 26.29 28.91
C LYS A 47 -29.14 26.72 28.40
N LEU A 48 -29.88 25.74 27.90
CA LEU A 48 -31.28 25.83 27.52
C LEU A 48 -32.12 25.11 28.58
N GLN A 49 -33.12 25.78 29.14
CA GLN A 49 -34.09 25.21 30.08
C GLN A 49 -35.49 25.32 29.49
N ALA A 50 -36.25 24.25 29.53
CA ALA A 50 -37.64 24.21 29.09
C ALA A 50 -38.54 23.73 30.24
N THR A 51 -39.77 24.25 30.29
CA THR A 51 -40.78 23.83 31.26
C THR A 51 -41.24 22.38 30.99
N PRO A 52 -41.35 21.52 32.02
CA PRO A 52 -41.81 20.13 31.87
C PRO A 52 -43.24 20.01 31.33
N ALA A 53 -43.60 18.83 30.81
CA ALA A 53 -44.95 18.52 30.32
C ALA A 53 -46.05 18.69 31.38
N SER A 54 -45.68 18.57 32.66
CA SER A 54 -46.60 18.73 33.80
C SER A 54 -47.02 20.17 34.08
N SER A 55 -46.36 21.18 33.49
CA SER A 55 -46.68 22.59 33.73
C SER A 55 -47.53 23.17 32.59
N ASP A 56 -48.54 23.95 32.97
CA ASP A 56 -49.43 24.67 32.06
C ASP A 56 -48.74 25.88 31.39
N LYS A 57 -47.71 26.43 32.05
CA LYS A 57 -46.89 27.52 31.47
C LYS A 57 -45.81 26.94 30.56
N MET A 58 -45.89 27.23 29.26
CA MET A 58 -44.90 26.81 28.27
C MET A 58 -43.84 27.91 28.12
N MET A 59 -42.68 27.75 28.75
CA MET A 59 -41.59 28.73 28.70
C MET A 59 -40.25 28.09 28.35
N LEU A 60 -39.49 28.77 27.50
CA LEU A 60 -38.12 28.46 27.10
C LEU A 60 -37.19 29.53 27.63
N ARG A 61 -36.23 29.12 28.46
CA ARG A 61 -35.25 29.99 29.11
C ARG A 61 -33.86 29.72 28.54
N LEU A 62 -33.29 30.71 27.87
CA LEU A 62 -31.92 30.70 27.36
C LEU A 62 -31.01 31.45 28.33
N VAL A 63 -29.97 30.77 28.83
CA VAL A 63 -28.99 31.35 29.75
C VAL A 63 -27.70 31.62 29.01
N GLY A 64 -27.33 32.90 28.90
CA GLY A 64 -26.07 33.36 28.32
C GLY A 64 -24.85 32.97 29.16
N LYS A 65 -23.68 32.88 28.50
CA LYS A 65 -22.36 32.72 29.10
C LYS A 65 -22.05 33.93 29.96
N VAL A 66 -21.56 33.71 31.18
CA VAL A 66 -21.06 34.78 32.05
C VAL A 66 -19.79 35.32 31.39
N SER A 67 -19.81 36.57 30.94
CA SER A 67 -18.64 37.20 30.33
C SER A 67 -17.59 37.48 31.40
N THR A 68 -16.48 36.74 31.40
CA THR A 68 -15.30 37.02 32.23
C THR A 68 -14.51 38.26 31.76
N ALA A 69 -14.85 38.81 30.59
CA ALA A 69 -14.07 39.84 29.91
C ALA A 69 -14.51 41.30 30.16
N LYS A 70 -15.58 41.55 30.92
CA LYS A 70 -15.96 42.93 31.33
C LYS A 70 -16.26 42.96 32.82
N ARG A 71 -15.21 43.15 33.62
CA ARG A 71 -15.34 43.70 34.97
C ARG A 71 -15.78 45.16 34.81
N LEU A 72 -17.08 45.45 34.94
CA LEU A 72 -17.52 46.83 35.15
C LEU A 72 -17.22 47.21 36.61
N LYS A 73 -16.65 48.40 36.82
CA LYS A 73 -16.61 49.06 38.12
C LYS A 73 -17.89 49.89 38.25
N ASP A 74 -18.69 49.66 39.28
CA ASP A 74 -19.67 50.65 39.76
C ASP A 74 -18.97 51.62 40.74
N GLU A 75 -19.55 52.81 40.93
CA GLU A 75 -18.99 53.96 41.68
C GLU A 75 -18.71 53.72 43.18
N ASP A 76 -19.04 52.55 43.74
CA ASP A 76 -18.84 52.21 45.16
C ASP A 76 -18.04 50.90 45.38
N GLY A 77 -17.05 50.61 44.54
CA GLY A 77 -15.89 49.79 44.93
C GLY A 77 -16.12 48.34 45.41
N ALA A 78 -17.27 47.71 45.12
CA ALA A 78 -17.52 46.29 45.38
C ALA A 78 -17.59 45.47 44.07
N GLU A 79 -16.78 44.41 43.97
CA GLU A 79 -16.77 43.51 42.81
C GLU A 79 -18.08 42.70 42.72
N ALA A 80 -18.92 42.99 41.72
CA ALA A 80 -20.10 42.19 41.40
C ALA A 80 -19.88 41.41 40.09
N GLU A 81 -20.08 40.08 40.13
CA GLU A 81 -20.11 39.25 38.93
C GLU A 81 -21.23 39.70 37.98
N PRO A 82 -20.98 39.84 36.67
CA PRO A 82 -22.02 40.22 35.72
C PRO A 82 -23.13 39.16 35.69
N LYS A 83 -24.36 39.56 36.05
CA LYS A 83 -25.53 38.67 36.03
C LYS A 83 -25.69 38.05 34.63
N PRO A 84 -25.91 36.73 34.51
CA PRO A 84 -26.07 36.09 33.21
C PRO A 84 -27.29 36.68 32.49
N VAL A 85 -27.12 37.02 31.21
CA VAL A 85 -28.24 37.48 30.37
C VAL A 85 -29.19 36.30 30.16
N VAL A 86 -30.42 36.44 30.65
CA VAL A 86 -31.46 35.42 30.52
C VAL A 86 -32.53 35.90 29.55
N HIS A 87 -32.74 35.16 28.47
CA HIS A 87 -33.87 35.38 27.56
C HIS A 87 -34.98 34.39 27.89
N MET A 88 -36.18 34.89 28.14
CA MET A 88 -37.36 34.09 28.46
C MET A 88 -38.40 34.26 27.35
N PHE A 89 -38.72 33.17 26.67
CA PHE A 89 -39.76 33.09 25.63
C PHE A 89 -40.91 32.23 26.15
N SER A 90 -42.15 32.68 25.97
CA SER A 90 -43.35 31.88 26.26
C SER A 90 -44.04 31.46 24.96
N PHE A 91 -44.57 30.25 24.92
CA PHE A 91 -45.21 29.67 23.73
C PHE A 91 -46.69 29.40 23.97
N ASN A 92 -47.48 29.48 22.90
CA ASN A 92 -48.91 29.15 22.93
C ASN A 92 -49.17 27.68 22.51
N ASN A 93 -48.23 27.07 21.78
CA ASN A 93 -48.34 25.70 21.27
C ASN A 93 -47.14 24.86 21.72
N ARG A 94 -47.42 23.72 22.36
CA ARG A 94 -46.41 22.79 22.87
C ARG A 94 -45.58 22.13 21.76
N ILE A 95 -46.21 21.77 20.64
CA ILE A 95 -45.52 21.15 19.49
C ILE A 95 -44.48 22.12 18.91
N VAL A 96 -44.83 23.40 18.81
CA VAL A 96 -43.92 24.45 18.32
C VAL A 96 -42.77 24.67 19.29
N MET A 97 -43.04 24.65 20.61
CA MET A 97 -42.00 24.76 21.63
C MET A 97 -41.04 23.56 21.60
N ASP A 98 -41.54 22.34 21.48
CA ASP A 98 -40.72 21.12 21.45
C ASP A 98 -39.86 21.07 20.19
N ASN A 99 -40.42 21.41 19.01
CA ASN A 99 -39.65 21.55 17.77
C ASN A 99 -38.52 22.58 17.90
N ILE A 100 -38.82 23.78 18.43
CA ILE A 100 -37.82 24.84 18.62
C ILE A 100 -36.78 24.43 19.66
N LYS A 101 -37.19 23.79 20.75
CA LYS A 101 -36.29 23.28 21.77
C LYS A 101 -35.32 22.26 21.18
N GLU A 102 -35.79 21.27 20.44
CA GLU A 102 -34.94 20.27 19.78
C GLU A 102 -33.96 20.94 18.82
N THR A 103 -34.43 21.91 18.02
CA THR A 103 -33.54 22.63 17.09
C THR A 103 -32.42 23.39 17.81
N LEU A 104 -32.75 24.09 18.90
CA LEU A 104 -31.77 24.82 19.71
C LEU A 104 -30.83 23.88 20.48
N GLN A 105 -31.31 22.72 20.95
CA GLN A 105 -30.47 21.72 21.60
C GLN A 105 -29.39 21.18 20.67
N HIS A 106 -29.73 20.93 19.39
CA HIS A 106 -28.74 20.50 18.40
C HIS A 106 -27.72 21.59 18.11
N ILE A 107 -28.15 22.86 17.94
CA ILE A 107 -27.23 23.98 17.69
C ILE A 107 -26.28 24.20 18.88
N ILE A 108 -26.79 24.19 20.11
CA ILE A 108 -25.96 24.36 21.32
C ILE A 108 -24.98 23.19 21.48
N SER A 109 -25.39 21.97 21.15
CA SER A 109 -24.49 20.80 21.20
C SER A 109 -23.33 20.96 20.21
N ARG A 110 -23.58 21.50 19.01
CA ARG A 110 -22.54 21.79 18.01
C ARG A 110 -21.50 22.78 18.53
N TYR A 111 -21.94 23.91 19.12
CA TYR A 111 -21.01 24.89 19.69
C TYR A 111 -20.17 24.32 20.86
N LYS A 112 -20.75 23.41 21.65
CA LYS A 112 -19.99 22.72 22.71
C LYS A 112 -18.93 21.78 22.14
N ASP A 113 -19.24 21.05 21.08
CA ASP A 113 -18.28 20.14 20.46
C ASP A 113 -17.14 20.91 19.76
N GLU A 114 -17.43 22.11 19.22
CA GLU A 114 -16.43 23.03 18.68
C GLU A 114 -15.48 23.57 19.76
N GLU A 115 -15.99 24.00 20.92
CA GLU A 115 -15.16 24.44 22.06
C GLU A 115 -14.24 23.32 22.57
N VAL A 116 -14.76 22.09 22.69
CA VAL A 116 -13.97 20.92 23.09
C VAL A 116 -12.84 20.62 22.09
N TYR A 117 -13.11 20.79 20.79
CA TYR A 117 -12.09 20.62 19.76
C TYR A 117 -11.02 21.71 19.81
N GLU A 118 -11.39 22.98 20.01
CA GLU A 118 -10.41 24.06 20.19
C GLU A 118 -9.53 23.85 21.44
N GLU A 119 -10.10 23.34 22.53
CA GLU A 119 -9.32 22.95 23.71
C GLU A 119 -8.36 21.81 23.43
N LYS A 120 -8.77 20.79 22.66
CA LYS A 120 -7.87 19.71 22.21
C LYS A 120 -6.75 20.25 21.32
N ARG A 121 -7.07 21.09 20.34
CA ARG A 121 -6.07 21.69 19.44
C ARG A 121 -5.08 22.59 20.17
N ARG A 122 -5.52 23.30 21.22
CA ARG A 122 -4.63 24.09 22.10
C ARG A 122 -3.72 23.21 22.96
N LYS A 123 -4.19 22.04 23.40
CA LYS A 123 -3.39 21.05 24.16
C LYS A 123 -2.42 20.26 23.27
N GLU A 124 -2.80 19.96 22.03
CA GLU A 124 -1.97 19.23 21.05
C GLU A 124 -1.01 20.14 20.28
N GLY A 125 -1.34 21.44 20.15
CA GLY A 125 -0.51 22.45 19.49
C GLY A 125 0.85 22.72 20.15
N SER A 126 1.12 22.15 21.32
CA SER A 126 2.44 22.20 21.97
C SER A 126 3.35 21.02 21.63
N ALA A 127 2.93 20.03 20.82
CA ALA A 127 3.71 18.80 20.64
C ALA A 127 3.67 18.14 19.24
N ALA A 128 3.20 18.78 18.17
CA ALA A 128 3.19 18.15 16.84
C ALA A 128 3.86 19.04 15.76
N PRO A 129 4.90 18.56 15.07
CA PRO A 129 5.34 19.20 13.84
C PRO A 129 4.25 19.03 12.78
N THR A 130 3.97 20.11 12.05
CA THR A 130 3.13 20.09 10.85
C THR A 130 3.56 18.95 9.92
N PRO A 131 2.69 17.94 9.65
CA PRO A 131 2.96 17.00 8.57
C PRO A 131 2.71 17.75 7.26
N GLN A 132 3.78 18.26 6.67
CA GLN A 132 3.78 18.60 5.26
C GLN A 132 3.35 17.36 4.50
N ALA A 133 2.37 17.49 3.62
CA ALA A 133 2.02 16.43 2.69
C ALA A 133 3.29 16.11 1.90
N GLU A 134 3.92 14.97 2.20
CA GLU A 134 5.09 14.52 1.47
C GLU A 134 4.66 14.33 0.02
N ALA A 135 5.20 15.16 -0.87
CA ALA A 135 5.01 14.99 -2.29
C ALA A 135 5.44 13.55 -2.63
N PRO A 136 4.67 12.83 -3.47
CA PRO A 136 5.03 11.47 -3.84
C PRO A 136 6.44 11.48 -4.42
N LEU A 137 7.30 10.58 -3.93
CA LEU A 137 8.71 10.52 -4.33
C LEU A 137 8.88 10.26 -5.83
N ILE A 138 7.83 9.74 -6.48
CA ILE A 138 7.76 9.35 -7.90
C ILE A 138 6.39 9.69 -8.47
N ASN A 139 6.35 10.08 -9.75
CA ASN A 139 5.12 10.33 -10.49
C ASN A 139 4.48 9.00 -10.92
N THR A 140 3.36 8.64 -10.31
CA THR A 140 2.64 7.38 -10.60
C THR A 140 1.97 7.36 -11.97
N THR A 141 1.79 8.52 -12.64
CA THR A 141 1.12 8.63 -13.94
C THR A 141 2.01 8.22 -15.13
N ALA A 142 3.33 8.23 -14.95
CA ALA A 142 4.31 7.83 -15.97
C ALA A 142 5.32 6.88 -15.33
N LEU A 143 4.81 5.78 -14.76
CA LEU A 143 5.59 4.82 -13.98
C LEU A 143 6.82 4.31 -14.74
N ASP A 144 6.67 3.93 -16.01
CA ASP A 144 7.76 3.32 -16.79
C ASP A 144 8.92 4.29 -17.06
N ASP A 145 8.58 5.53 -17.46
CA ASP A 145 9.54 6.61 -17.64
C ASP A 145 10.20 7.00 -16.30
N SER A 146 9.45 7.02 -15.21
CA SER A 146 9.96 7.34 -13.87
C SER A 146 10.85 6.25 -13.25
N LEU A 147 10.66 4.98 -13.63
CA LEU A 147 11.44 3.81 -13.20
C LEU A 147 12.65 3.54 -14.10
N SER A 148 12.89 4.40 -15.09
CA SER A 148 14.08 4.37 -15.93
C SER A 148 15.35 4.55 -15.10
N ARG A 149 16.46 3.96 -15.59
CA ARG A 149 17.77 4.01 -14.91
C ARG A 149 18.21 5.46 -14.66
N GLU A 150 18.03 6.34 -15.63
CA GLU A 150 18.47 7.73 -15.55
C GLU A 150 17.70 8.53 -14.51
N LYS A 151 16.36 8.44 -14.50
CA LYS A 151 15.54 9.21 -13.54
C LYS A 151 15.73 8.75 -12.09
N LEU A 152 15.94 7.45 -11.87
CA LEU A 152 16.23 6.93 -10.53
C LEU A 152 17.60 7.37 -10.01
N LEU A 153 18.60 7.52 -10.89
CA LEU A 153 19.92 8.03 -10.52
C LEU A 153 19.91 9.53 -10.21
N VAL A 154 19.02 10.31 -10.83
CA VAL A 154 18.86 11.75 -10.58
C VAL A 154 18.05 12.03 -9.31
N ASN A 155 17.13 11.14 -8.90
CA ASN A 155 16.24 11.35 -7.76
C ASN A 155 16.95 11.18 -6.40
N LEU A 156 17.60 12.25 -5.93
CA LEU A 156 18.29 12.31 -4.64
C LEU A 156 17.38 12.10 -3.43
N LYS A 157 16.11 12.55 -3.49
CA LYS A 157 15.17 12.41 -2.36
C LYS A 157 14.82 10.94 -2.12
N LEU A 158 14.57 10.19 -3.19
CA LEU A 158 14.33 8.75 -3.13
C LEU A 158 15.54 8.00 -2.55
N GLN A 159 16.74 8.33 -3.03
CA GLN A 159 18.00 7.75 -2.54
C GLN A 159 18.21 8.02 -1.04
N GLN A 160 17.97 9.27 -0.60
CA GLN A 160 18.05 9.62 0.82
C GLN A 160 17.00 8.92 1.68
N SER A 161 15.78 8.75 1.17
CA SER A 161 14.73 8.02 1.88
C SER A 161 15.09 6.53 2.06
N LEU A 162 15.61 5.90 1.01
CA LEU A 162 16.08 4.51 1.07
C LEU A 162 17.25 4.34 2.06
N LEU A 163 18.17 5.30 2.10
CA LEU A 163 19.27 5.31 3.07
C LEU A 163 18.78 5.47 4.52
N LYS A 164 17.70 6.24 4.74
CA LYS A 164 17.09 6.38 6.08
C LYS A 164 16.41 5.11 6.56
N GLU A 165 15.72 4.40 5.67
CA GLU A 165 15.05 3.14 6.03
C GLU A 165 16.05 2.01 6.27
N ASN A 166 17.10 1.90 5.46
CA ASN A 166 18.09 0.82 5.58
C ASN A 166 19.40 1.31 6.22
N ARG A 167 19.53 1.11 7.54
CA ARG A 167 20.72 1.50 8.31
C ARG A 167 22.01 0.80 7.84
N THR A 168 21.94 -0.45 7.38
CA THR A 168 23.11 -1.17 6.87
C THR A 168 23.60 -0.57 5.56
N LEU A 169 22.66 -0.21 4.67
CA LEU A 169 22.97 0.48 3.42
C LEU A 169 23.54 1.88 3.67
N MET A 170 23.06 2.59 4.69
CA MET A 170 23.65 3.88 5.10
C MET A 170 25.11 3.73 5.51
N LYS A 171 25.44 2.71 6.31
CA LYS A 171 26.83 2.43 6.72
C LYS A 171 27.72 2.13 5.52
N THR A 172 27.27 1.29 4.58
CA THR A 172 28.05 0.98 3.37
C THR A 172 28.20 2.19 2.46
N PHE A 173 27.17 3.04 2.32
CA PHE A 173 27.26 4.29 1.58
C PHE A 173 28.25 5.27 2.21
N GLN A 174 28.21 5.45 3.53
CA GLN A 174 29.17 6.31 4.24
C GLN A 174 30.61 5.82 4.08
N GLU A 175 30.84 4.51 4.14
CA GLU A 175 32.18 3.95 4.00
C GLU A 175 32.68 3.99 2.55
N ALA A 176 31.87 3.56 1.58
CA ALA A 176 32.25 3.48 0.16
C ALA A 176 32.31 4.84 -0.53
N VAL A 177 31.36 5.74 -0.27
CA VAL A 177 31.24 7.02 -0.98
C VAL A 177 31.90 8.16 -0.20
N ILE A 178 31.64 8.29 1.10
CA ILE A 178 32.11 9.44 1.88
C ILE A 178 33.58 9.26 2.30
N LYS A 179 33.96 8.08 2.80
CA LYS A 179 35.32 7.84 3.32
C LYS A 179 36.32 7.35 2.27
N SER A 180 35.86 6.63 1.25
CA SER A 180 36.74 6.01 0.24
C SER A 180 36.52 6.53 -1.19
N GLY A 181 35.72 7.58 -1.36
CA GLY A 181 35.72 8.40 -2.57
C GLY A 181 35.10 7.75 -3.82
N LEU A 182 34.32 6.68 -3.69
CA LEU A 182 33.56 6.14 -4.82
C LEU A 182 32.49 7.16 -5.27
N PRO A 183 32.32 7.42 -6.58
CA PRO A 183 31.25 8.28 -7.06
C PRO A 183 29.85 7.76 -6.65
N PRO A 184 28.94 8.63 -6.15
CA PRO A 184 27.59 8.20 -5.77
C PRO A 184 26.80 7.54 -6.90
N GLN A 185 27.00 8.00 -8.14
CA GLN A 185 26.32 7.45 -9.32
C GLN A 185 26.66 5.98 -9.54
N GLU A 186 27.92 5.60 -9.34
CA GLU A 186 28.38 4.23 -9.47
C GLU A 186 27.78 3.34 -8.38
N PHE A 187 27.82 3.82 -7.13
CA PHE A 187 27.21 3.11 -6.00
C PHE A 187 25.74 2.76 -6.25
N TRP A 188 24.98 3.70 -6.85
CA TRP A 188 23.58 3.49 -7.19
C TRP A 188 23.37 2.69 -8.48
N ALA A 189 24.31 2.71 -9.43
CA ALA A 189 24.21 1.95 -10.68
C ALA A 189 24.09 0.43 -10.44
N THR A 190 24.77 -0.11 -9.42
CA THR A 190 24.64 -1.54 -9.05
C THR A 190 23.38 -1.86 -8.25
N ARG A 191 22.65 -0.83 -7.80
CA ARG A 191 21.50 -0.90 -6.89
C ARG A 191 20.21 -0.36 -7.52
N ILE A 192 20.18 -0.19 -8.83
CA ILE A 192 18.97 0.21 -9.56
C ILE A 192 17.78 -0.71 -9.23
N PRO A 193 17.91 -2.05 -9.16
CA PRO A 193 16.79 -2.91 -8.80
C PRO A 193 16.24 -2.61 -7.40
N LEU A 194 17.12 -2.25 -6.45
CA LEU A 194 16.71 -1.89 -5.08
C LEU A 194 16.00 -0.54 -5.07
N LEU A 195 16.51 0.45 -5.81
CA LEU A 195 15.84 1.74 -5.99
C LEU A 195 14.48 1.58 -6.66
N ARG A 196 14.36 0.69 -7.66
CA ARG A 196 13.08 0.34 -8.31
C ARG A 196 12.10 -0.34 -7.37
N ALA A 197 12.56 -1.30 -6.57
CA ALA A 197 11.70 -1.98 -5.61
C ALA A 197 11.20 -1.00 -4.53
N PHE A 198 12.09 -0.15 -4.02
CA PHE A 198 11.74 0.87 -3.03
C PHE A 198 10.79 1.92 -3.61
N ALA A 199 11.09 2.42 -4.80
CA ALA A 199 10.22 3.26 -5.60
C ALA A 199 8.80 2.71 -5.70
N LEU A 200 8.67 1.44 -6.11
CA LEU A 200 7.40 0.75 -6.24
C LEU A 200 6.68 0.63 -4.89
N ALA A 201 7.39 0.16 -3.85
CA ALA A 201 6.82 -0.01 -2.52
C ALA A 201 6.31 1.31 -1.91
N THR A 202 7.08 2.40 -2.00
CA THR A 202 6.64 3.71 -1.48
C THR A 202 5.57 4.36 -2.35
N SER A 203 5.56 4.08 -3.66
CA SER A 203 4.53 4.58 -4.57
C SER A 203 3.21 3.78 -4.51
N GLN A 204 3.20 2.64 -3.82
CA GLN A 204 2.03 1.78 -3.71
C GLN A 204 0.95 2.48 -2.90
N LYS A 205 -0.14 2.87 -3.57
CA LYS A 205 -1.32 3.41 -2.90
C LYS A 205 -2.28 2.28 -2.52
N THR A 206 -3.06 2.51 -1.48
CA THR A 206 -4.24 1.68 -1.23
C THR A 206 -5.22 1.84 -2.39
N GLY A 207 -5.75 0.72 -2.90
CA GLY A 207 -6.76 0.74 -3.96
C GLY A 207 -8.00 1.54 -3.54
N PRO A 208 -8.73 2.12 -4.50
CA PRO A 208 -9.96 2.84 -4.20
C PRO A 208 -10.95 1.87 -3.57
N TYR A 209 -11.52 2.26 -2.43
CA TYR A 209 -12.53 1.49 -1.72
C TYR A 209 -13.67 2.41 -1.28
N ASN A 210 -14.83 1.83 -0.99
CA ASN A 210 -15.97 2.61 -0.50
C ASN A 210 -15.75 3.07 0.96
N VAL A 211 -15.17 4.25 1.12
CA VAL A 211 -14.84 4.86 2.43
C VAL A 211 -16.08 5.11 3.28
N LEU A 212 -17.20 5.54 2.70
CA LEU A 212 -18.40 5.88 3.46
C LEU A 212 -19.03 4.64 4.10
N SER A 213 -18.84 3.46 3.52
CA SER A 213 -19.28 2.18 4.10
C SER A 213 -18.41 1.72 5.27
N THR A 214 -17.12 2.07 5.29
CA THR A 214 -16.19 1.66 6.37
C THR A 214 -16.22 2.60 7.56
N ILE A 215 -16.67 3.86 7.37
CA ILE A 215 -16.87 4.81 8.47
C ILE A 215 -18.11 4.37 9.27
N LYS A 216 -17.87 3.59 10.34
CA LYS A 216 -18.88 3.32 11.35
C LYS A 216 -18.91 4.50 12.34
N PRO A 217 -20.11 5.01 12.70
CA PRO A 217 -20.22 5.96 13.80
C PRO A 217 -19.70 5.29 15.07
N VAL A 218 -18.60 5.80 15.63
CA VAL A 218 -18.11 5.33 16.93
C VAL A 218 -19.02 5.95 17.98
N ALA A 219 -19.92 5.14 18.53
CA ALA A 219 -20.73 5.54 19.67
C ALA A 219 -19.80 5.70 20.87
N SER A 220 -19.48 6.94 21.22
CA SER A 220 -18.85 7.24 22.49
C SER A 220 -19.88 6.98 23.61
N SER A 221 -19.43 6.67 24.82
CA SER A 221 -20.25 6.30 26.00
C SER A 221 -21.35 7.30 26.42
N ASP A 222 -21.45 8.44 25.73
CA ASP A 222 -22.28 9.59 26.08
C ASP A 222 -23.43 9.84 25.08
N ASN A 223 -23.89 8.78 24.39
CA ASN A 223 -24.94 8.82 23.35
C ASN A 223 -24.68 9.85 22.22
N LYS A 224 -23.44 10.31 22.09
CA LYS A 224 -22.92 11.21 21.06
C LYS A 224 -22.16 10.40 20.02
N VAL A 225 -22.58 10.53 18.77
CA VAL A 225 -21.88 9.97 17.60
C VAL A 225 -20.73 10.91 17.26
N ASN A 226 -19.53 10.62 17.76
CA ASN A 226 -18.32 11.36 17.39
C ASN A 226 -17.60 10.58 16.30
N VAL A 227 -17.52 11.15 15.10
CA VAL A 227 -16.78 10.55 13.97
C VAL A 227 -15.46 11.29 13.81
N SER A 228 -14.37 10.74 14.32
CA SER A 228 -13.01 11.22 14.02
C SER A 228 -12.57 10.66 12.67
N VAL A 229 -12.52 11.51 11.64
CA VAL A 229 -12.09 11.13 10.30
C VAL A 229 -10.61 11.50 10.13
N SER A 230 -9.77 10.53 9.78
CA SER A 230 -8.37 10.79 9.42
C SER A 230 -8.27 11.55 8.10
N ARG A 231 -7.23 12.39 7.94
CA ARG A 231 -7.01 13.18 6.71
C ARG A 231 -6.94 12.32 5.43
N GLU A 232 -6.36 11.13 5.53
CA GLU A 232 -6.34 10.17 4.42
C GLU A 232 -7.75 9.77 3.98
N LYS A 233 -8.64 9.49 4.92
CA LYS A 233 -10.05 9.17 4.63
C LYS A 233 -10.77 10.36 3.97
N ILE A 234 -10.46 11.59 4.39
CA ILE A 234 -11.01 12.81 3.77
C ILE A 234 -10.58 12.91 2.29
N LEU A 235 -9.30 12.66 2.00
CA LEU A 235 -8.79 12.68 0.62
C LEU A 235 -9.48 11.62 -0.24
N THR A 236 -9.64 10.40 0.29
CA THR A 236 -10.35 9.34 -0.44
C THR A 236 -11.85 9.67 -0.61
N ILE A 237 -12.49 10.35 0.35
CA ILE A 237 -13.86 10.85 0.18
C ILE A 237 -13.93 11.86 -0.97
N PHE A 238 -12.99 12.79 -1.07
CA PHE A 238 -12.96 13.76 -2.17
C PHE A 238 -12.72 13.12 -3.54
N GLN A 239 -11.90 12.07 -3.60
CA GLN A 239 -11.67 11.30 -4.83
C GLN A 239 -12.95 10.56 -5.27
N ASN A 240 -13.60 9.86 -4.33
CA ASN A 240 -14.82 9.10 -4.62
C ASN A 240 -16.01 10.01 -4.92
N TYR A 241 -16.18 11.11 -4.17
CA TYR A 241 -17.35 11.99 -4.23
C TYR A 241 -16.96 13.46 -4.47
N PRO A 242 -16.90 13.92 -5.73
CA PRO A 242 -16.50 15.29 -6.08
C PRO A 242 -17.50 16.33 -5.58
N ILE A 243 -18.77 15.95 -5.43
CA ILE A 243 -19.81 16.80 -4.84
C ILE A 243 -19.46 17.19 -3.39
N VAL A 244 -18.85 16.28 -2.63
CA VAL A 244 -18.40 16.55 -1.26
C VAL A 244 -17.22 17.50 -1.26
N LYS A 245 -16.31 17.36 -2.23
CA LYS A 245 -15.20 18.31 -2.42
C LYS A 245 -15.72 19.72 -2.74
N LYS A 246 -16.69 19.85 -3.65
CA LYS A 246 -17.31 21.15 -3.97
C LYS A 246 -18.01 21.76 -2.76
N ALA A 247 -18.80 20.95 -2.04
CA ALA A 247 -19.46 21.38 -0.80
C ALA A 247 -18.45 21.80 0.28
N TYR A 248 -17.30 21.14 0.36
CA TYR A 248 -16.22 21.51 1.26
C TYR A 248 -15.57 22.85 0.85
N ASP A 249 -15.17 23.00 -0.41
CA ASP A 249 -14.52 24.21 -0.94
C ASP A 249 -15.42 25.46 -0.84
N ASP A 250 -16.73 25.29 -1.02
CA ASP A 250 -17.70 26.40 -0.98
C ASP A 250 -18.03 26.84 0.46
N ASN A 251 -18.10 25.88 1.41
CA ASN A 251 -18.56 26.14 2.78
C ASN A 251 -17.43 26.27 3.81
N VAL A 252 -16.24 25.72 3.55
CA VAL A 252 -15.09 25.79 4.45
C VAL A 252 -14.00 26.65 3.79
N PRO A 253 -13.58 27.80 4.39
CA PRO A 253 -13.85 28.29 5.74
C PRO A 253 -15.03 29.27 5.88
N LYS A 254 -15.76 29.56 4.79
CA LYS A 254 -16.68 30.72 4.70
C LYS A 254 -17.91 30.60 5.60
N ASN A 255 -18.57 29.46 5.59
CA ASN A 255 -19.83 29.22 6.31
C ASN A 255 -19.59 28.39 7.59
N PHE A 256 -18.69 27.39 7.55
CA PHE A 256 -18.38 26.50 8.68
C PHE A 256 -16.88 26.22 8.81
N LYS A 257 -16.45 25.80 10.01
CA LYS A 257 -15.13 25.17 10.21
C LYS A 257 -15.18 23.70 9.77
N GLU A 258 -14.02 23.12 9.43
CA GLU A 258 -13.90 21.74 8.96
C GLU A 258 -14.62 20.72 9.88
N GLN A 259 -14.43 20.82 11.20
CA GLN A 259 -15.06 19.91 12.16
C GLN A 259 -16.59 20.02 12.17
N GLU A 260 -17.12 21.24 12.07
CA GLU A 260 -18.56 21.48 12.02
C GLU A 260 -19.15 20.97 10.70
N PHE A 261 -18.43 21.18 9.59
CA PHE A 261 -18.80 20.65 8.29
C PHE A 261 -18.93 19.13 8.33
N TRP A 262 -17.93 18.41 8.85
CA TRP A 262 -18.00 16.95 8.92
C TRP A 262 -19.10 16.44 9.85
N ALA A 263 -19.31 17.08 11.01
CA ALA A 263 -20.40 16.73 11.91
C ALA A 263 -21.78 16.92 11.24
N ARG A 264 -21.98 18.03 10.52
CA ARG A 264 -23.19 18.29 9.74
C ARG A 264 -23.33 17.30 8.58
N PHE A 265 -22.25 17.02 7.86
CA PHE A 265 -22.22 16.11 6.72
C PHE A 265 -22.65 14.69 7.13
N PHE A 266 -22.11 14.12 8.21
CA PHE A 266 -22.50 12.77 8.64
C PHE A 266 -23.96 12.65 9.11
N SER A 267 -24.57 13.76 9.54
CA SER A 267 -25.99 13.82 9.88
C SER A 267 -26.90 14.18 8.69
N SER A 268 -26.33 14.60 7.56
CA SER A 268 -27.07 15.13 6.41
C SER A 268 -27.76 14.03 5.59
N LYS A 269 -28.77 14.42 4.80
CA LYS A 269 -29.43 13.50 3.86
C LYS A 269 -28.50 13.14 2.71
N LEU A 270 -27.59 14.04 2.35
CA LEU A 270 -26.54 13.79 1.36
C LEU A 270 -25.67 12.57 1.76
N PHE A 271 -25.18 12.51 2.99
CA PHE A 271 -24.39 11.35 3.45
C PHE A 271 -25.18 10.04 3.38
N ARG A 272 -26.46 10.05 3.78
CA ARG A 272 -27.33 8.87 3.71
C ARG A 272 -27.53 8.40 2.26
N LYS A 273 -27.78 9.33 1.32
CA LYS A 273 -27.86 9.01 -0.12
C LYS A 273 -26.56 8.38 -0.61
N LEU A 274 -25.43 9.01 -0.32
CA LEU A 274 -24.10 8.56 -0.78
C LEU A 274 -23.67 7.21 -0.17
N ARG A 275 -24.19 6.86 1.02
CA ARG A 275 -23.98 5.57 1.68
C ARG A 275 -24.96 4.47 1.21
N GLY A 276 -26.01 4.83 0.47
CA GLY A 276 -27.07 3.90 0.07
C GLY A 276 -28.08 3.59 1.18
N GLU A 277 -28.22 4.48 2.17
CA GLU A 277 -29.26 4.37 3.19
C GLU A 277 -30.57 5.01 2.71
N ARG A 278 -31.71 4.43 3.10
CA ARG A 278 -33.03 4.96 2.76
C ARG A 278 -33.28 6.27 3.50
N ILE A 279 -33.56 7.34 2.74
CA ILE A 279 -33.90 8.64 3.32
C ILE A 279 -35.33 8.57 3.85
N MET A 280 -35.48 8.57 5.18
CA MET A 280 -36.79 8.72 5.82
C MET A 280 -37.25 10.18 5.74
N GLN A 281 -38.50 10.42 5.35
CA GLN A 281 -39.06 11.77 5.20
C GLN A 281 -39.12 12.54 6.54
N ASN A 282 -39.07 11.83 7.66
CA ASN A 282 -39.11 12.39 9.02
C ASN A 282 -37.73 12.86 9.53
N ASP A 283 -36.65 12.60 8.79
CA ASP A 283 -35.32 13.01 9.22
C ASP A 283 -35.06 14.49 8.90
N ARG A 284 -34.54 15.21 9.89
CA ARG A 284 -34.27 16.64 9.77
C ARG A 284 -32.97 16.82 8.97
N GLY A 285 -33.14 17.11 7.68
CA GLY A 285 -32.05 17.43 6.77
C GLY A 285 -31.32 18.72 7.14
N ASP A 286 -30.07 18.84 6.72
CA ASP A 286 -29.28 20.07 6.88
C ASP A 286 -29.58 21.02 5.71
N MET A 287 -30.03 22.25 6.01
CA MET A 287 -30.47 23.21 5.00
C MET A 287 -29.36 23.66 4.03
N ILE A 288 -28.10 23.62 4.47
CA ILE A 288 -26.96 24.08 3.67
C ILE A 288 -26.36 22.93 2.87
N ILE A 289 -26.14 21.78 3.51
CA ILE A 289 -25.53 20.62 2.84
C ILE A 289 -26.53 19.91 1.92
N ASP A 290 -27.80 19.83 2.29
CA ASP A 290 -28.80 19.17 1.44
C ASP A 290 -29.18 20.00 0.20
N ARG A 291 -28.78 21.27 0.11
CA ARG A 291 -28.84 22.03 -1.15
C ARG A 291 -28.04 21.33 -2.26
N TYR A 292 -26.92 20.70 -1.89
CA TYR A 292 -26.07 19.96 -2.82
C TYR A 292 -26.71 18.64 -3.30
N LEU A 293 -27.85 18.21 -2.73
CA LEU A 293 -28.61 17.05 -3.24
C LEU A 293 -29.15 17.29 -4.66
N THR A 294 -29.50 18.53 -4.97
CA THR A 294 -29.97 18.91 -6.32
C THR A 294 -28.82 18.99 -7.32
N LEU A 295 -27.69 19.55 -6.91
CA LEU A 295 -26.45 19.57 -7.68
C LEU A 295 -25.91 18.16 -7.93
N ASP A 296 -26.04 17.26 -6.95
CA ASP A 296 -25.67 15.85 -7.09
C ASP A 296 -26.38 15.22 -8.30
N GLN A 297 -27.67 15.51 -8.53
CA GLN A 297 -28.40 14.98 -9.70
C GLN A 297 -27.84 15.47 -11.05
N GLU A 298 -27.25 16.67 -11.10
CA GLU A 298 -26.60 17.18 -12.32
C GLU A 298 -25.25 16.48 -12.53
N PHE A 299 -24.48 16.27 -11.46
CA PHE A 299 -23.27 15.44 -11.52
C PHE A 299 -23.59 13.98 -11.85
N ASP A 300 -24.72 13.45 -11.36
CA ASP A 300 -25.24 12.13 -11.67
C ASP A 300 -25.46 11.99 -13.18
N ARG A 301 -26.11 12.97 -13.82
CA ARG A 301 -26.31 12.97 -15.28
C ARG A 301 -25.03 13.08 -16.08
N LEU A 302 -24.12 13.95 -15.67
CA LEU A 302 -22.83 14.12 -16.35
C LEU A 302 -21.98 12.85 -16.27
N ASP A 303 -21.97 12.22 -15.10
CA ASP A 303 -21.29 10.94 -14.95
C ASP A 303 -22.02 9.84 -15.72
N ASP A 304 -23.34 9.79 -15.74
CA ASP A 304 -24.10 8.84 -16.58
C ASP A 304 -23.72 9.01 -18.07
N GLU A 305 -23.62 10.23 -18.58
CA GLU A 305 -23.15 10.50 -19.96
C GLU A 305 -21.70 10.04 -20.19
N MET A 306 -20.82 10.17 -19.19
CA MET A 306 -19.41 9.79 -19.27
C MET A 306 -19.15 8.28 -19.03
N LEU A 307 -20.06 7.62 -18.32
CA LEU A 307 -19.99 6.23 -17.86
C LEU A 307 -20.89 5.29 -18.69
N LEU A 308 -21.69 5.84 -19.60
CA LEU A 308 -22.27 5.04 -20.67
C LEU A 308 -21.14 4.52 -21.56
N HIS A 309 -20.63 3.33 -21.22
CA HIS A 309 -19.88 2.52 -22.15
C HIS A 309 -20.71 2.40 -23.43
N PRO A 310 -20.15 2.70 -24.62
CA PRO A 310 -20.82 2.35 -25.86
C PRO A 310 -20.98 0.82 -25.86
N ILE A 311 -22.17 0.36 -25.46
CA ILE A 311 -22.52 -1.05 -25.55
C ILE A 311 -22.26 -1.47 -26.98
N LYS A 312 -21.40 -2.47 -27.15
CA LYS A 312 -20.96 -2.97 -28.44
C LYS A 312 -22.19 -3.31 -29.27
N LYS A 313 -22.54 -2.46 -30.23
CA LYS A 313 -23.75 -2.60 -31.06
C LYS A 313 -23.80 -3.92 -31.84
N LEU A 314 -22.64 -4.57 -32.04
CA LEU A 314 -22.54 -5.86 -32.71
C LEU A 314 -23.20 -7.01 -31.92
N LEU A 315 -23.28 -6.90 -30.58
CA LEU A 315 -23.87 -7.91 -29.70
C LEU A 315 -24.98 -7.31 -28.82
N ASP A 316 -25.84 -6.48 -29.41
CA ASP A 316 -27.01 -5.93 -28.71
C ASP A 316 -28.14 -6.97 -28.63
N LEU A 317 -28.10 -7.80 -27.59
CA LEU A 317 -29.17 -8.76 -27.28
C LEU A 317 -30.47 -8.06 -26.85
N GLU A 318 -30.40 -6.81 -26.37
CA GLU A 318 -31.57 -6.04 -25.91
C GLU A 318 -32.33 -5.43 -27.09
N GLY A 319 -31.61 -4.99 -28.13
CA GLY A 319 -32.18 -4.59 -29.42
C GLY A 319 -33.04 -5.70 -30.04
N ASN A 320 -32.52 -6.93 -30.07
CA ASN A 320 -33.28 -8.10 -30.54
C ASN A 320 -34.46 -8.49 -29.63
N GLN A 321 -34.41 -8.17 -28.33
CA GLN A 321 -35.53 -8.41 -27.41
C GLN A 321 -36.63 -7.34 -27.49
N ASN A 322 -36.28 -6.10 -27.84
CA ASN A 322 -37.22 -5.00 -28.02
C ASN A 322 -37.88 -4.98 -29.40
N ASP A 323 -37.26 -5.62 -30.41
CA ASP A 323 -37.80 -5.81 -31.76
C ASP A 323 -38.75 -7.02 -31.88
N ASP A 324 -39.15 -7.67 -30.78
CA ASP A 324 -40.18 -8.72 -30.77
C ASP A 324 -41.58 -8.12 -30.42
N PRO A 325 -42.38 -7.71 -31.43
CA PRO A 325 -43.67 -7.05 -31.21
C PRO A 325 -44.72 -7.97 -30.57
N GLU A 326 -44.50 -9.30 -30.55
CA GLU A 326 -45.46 -10.25 -30.00
C GLU A 326 -45.30 -10.46 -28.48
N LYS A 327 -44.07 -10.28 -27.94
CA LYS A 327 -43.79 -10.62 -26.54
C LYS A 327 -43.86 -9.45 -25.56
N ARG A 328 -43.56 -8.20 -25.97
CA ARG A 328 -43.63 -7.04 -25.07
C ARG A 328 -43.94 -5.72 -25.78
N GLY A 329 -45.24 -5.40 -25.89
CA GLY A 329 -45.70 -4.02 -26.02
C GLY A 329 -45.93 -3.38 -24.65
N ASN A 330 -45.33 -2.20 -24.44
CA ASN A 330 -45.44 -1.28 -23.29
C ASN A 330 -44.55 -1.56 -22.06
N ARG A 331 -43.98 -0.46 -21.53
CA ARG A 331 -43.30 -0.40 -20.22
C ARG A 331 -44.19 -1.06 -19.15
N PRO A 332 -43.63 -1.91 -18.26
CA PRO A 332 -44.41 -2.54 -17.20
C PRO A 332 -45.20 -1.52 -16.38
N HIS A 333 -46.43 -1.87 -16.01
CA HIS A 333 -47.31 -1.06 -15.17
C HIS A 333 -46.65 -0.75 -13.81
N PHE A 334 -47.01 0.36 -13.15
CA PHE A 334 -46.37 0.82 -11.91
C PHE A 334 -46.32 -0.24 -10.80
N THR A 335 -47.32 -1.13 -10.75
CA THR A 335 -47.38 -2.27 -9.79
C THR A 335 -46.33 -3.37 -10.05
N MET A 336 -45.78 -3.43 -11.26
CA MET A 336 -44.75 -4.39 -11.68
C MET A 336 -43.35 -3.79 -11.64
N LEU A 337 -43.23 -2.49 -11.36
CA LEU A 337 -41.96 -1.81 -11.16
C LEU A 337 -41.59 -1.89 -9.67
N PRO A 338 -40.41 -2.43 -9.32
CA PRO A 338 -40.01 -2.55 -7.93
C PRO A 338 -39.94 -1.17 -7.26
N GLY A 339 -40.75 -0.99 -6.22
CA GLY A 339 -40.76 0.23 -5.41
C GLY A 339 -41.45 1.42 -6.07
N THR A 340 -42.35 1.26 -7.04
CA THR A 340 -43.13 2.40 -7.58
C THR A 340 -44.53 2.42 -6.97
N ASP A 341 -44.87 3.47 -6.24
CA ASP A 341 -46.22 3.71 -5.75
C ASP A 341 -47.18 4.12 -6.89
N PRO A 342 -48.52 4.00 -6.73
CA PRO A 342 -49.52 4.50 -7.69
C PRO A 342 -49.34 5.99 -8.06
N ASN A 343 -48.67 6.76 -7.21
CA ASN A 343 -48.36 8.18 -7.40
C ASN A 343 -47.05 8.45 -8.18
N GLY A 344 -46.37 7.40 -8.66
CA GLY A 344 -45.10 7.54 -9.39
C GLY A 344 -43.89 7.85 -8.52
N ASN A 345 -44.01 7.74 -7.20
CA ASN A 345 -42.89 7.88 -6.28
C ASN A 345 -42.12 6.56 -6.19
N ASN A 346 -40.81 6.65 -6.38
CA ASN A 346 -39.91 5.51 -6.25
C ASN A 346 -39.50 5.35 -4.78
N ASP A 347 -39.40 4.12 -4.31
CA ASP A 347 -39.02 3.70 -2.95
C ASP A 347 -37.53 3.99 -2.62
N GLY A 348 -36.86 4.81 -3.43
CA GLY A 348 -35.43 5.14 -3.35
C GLY A 348 -34.47 3.97 -3.60
N ALA A 349 -34.95 2.73 -3.61
CA ALA A 349 -34.13 1.53 -3.79
C ALA A 349 -33.40 1.49 -5.15
N VAL A 350 -34.09 1.90 -6.23
CA VAL A 350 -33.49 1.96 -7.57
C VAL A 350 -32.41 3.05 -7.64
N ASP A 351 -32.63 4.20 -6.99
CA ASP A 351 -31.65 5.28 -6.96
C ASP A 351 -30.40 4.88 -6.16
N ILE A 352 -30.57 4.09 -5.09
CA ILE A 352 -29.47 3.49 -4.33
C ILE A 352 -28.67 2.53 -5.22
N LEU A 353 -29.34 1.62 -5.94
CA LEU A 353 -28.67 0.66 -6.84
C LEU A 353 -27.90 1.37 -7.96
N LYS A 354 -28.49 2.41 -8.57
CA LYS A 354 -27.79 3.25 -9.56
C LYS A 354 -26.56 3.93 -8.98
N GLY A 355 -26.69 4.51 -7.77
CA GLY A 355 -25.57 5.11 -7.06
C GLY A 355 -24.44 4.11 -6.76
N MET A 356 -24.78 2.87 -6.39
CA MET A 356 -23.80 1.80 -6.17
C MET A 356 -23.07 1.41 -7.45
N ASN A 357 -23.81 1.23 -8.55
CA ASN A 357 -23.23 0.86 -9.84
C ASN A 357 -22.27 1.95 -10.35
N ARG A 358 -22.71 3.21 -10.34
CA ARG A 358 -21.86 4.35 -10.71
C ARG A 358 -20.60 4.45 -9.85
N LEU A 359 -20.72 4.23 -8.54
CA LEU A 359 -19.56 4.23 -7.66
C LEU A 359 -18.60 3.09 -8.03
N SER A 360 -19.11 1.88 -8.28
CA SER A 360 -18.28 0.73 -8.65
C SER A 360 -17.54 0.95 -9.96
N GLU A 361 -18.22 1.51 -10.97
CA GLU A 361 -17.63 1.82 -12.26
C GLU A 361 -16.58 2.92 -12.15
N LYS A 362 -16.86 3.98 -11.39
CA LYS A 362 -15.88 5.04 -11.11
C LYS A 362 -14.63 4.50 -10.40
N MET A 363 -14.78 3.56 -9.47
CA MET A 363 -13.63 2.91 -8.81
C MET A 363 -12.79 2.13 -9.83
N ILE A 364 -13.42 1.39 -10.73
CA ILE A 364 -12.73 0.65 -11.80
C ILE A 364 -12.01 1.63 -12.75
N LYS A 365 -12.69 2.68 -13.23
CA LYS A 365 -12.10 3.70 -14.12
C LYS A 365 -10.94 4.46 -13.47
N SER A 366 -11.00 4.70 -12.15
CA SER A 366 -9.89 5.31 -11.42
C SER A 366 -8.66 4.39 -11.36
N LEU A 367 -8.87 3.07 -11.25
CA LEU A 367 -7.80 2.08 -11.35
C LEU A 367 -7.25 2.01 -12.77
N GLU A 368 -8.11 2.10 -13.79
CA GLU A 368 -7.68 2.10 -15.18
C GLU A 368 -6.80 3.31 -15.51
N ASN A 369 -7.19 4.51 -15.08
CA ASN A 369 -6.39 5.71 -15.33
C ASN A 369 -5.07 5.73 -14.55
N GLU A 370 -5.00 5.16 -13.35
CA GLU A 370 -3.77 5.18 -12.52
C GLU A 370 -2.80 4.02 -12.79
N TYR A 371 -3.31 2.83 -13.14
CA TYR A 371 -2.50 1.61 -13.24
C TYR A 371 -2.61 0.90 -14.59
N SER A 372 -3.60 1.21 -15.43
CA SER A 372 -3.79 0.48 -16.66
C SER A 372 -2.93 1.04 -17.79
N ARG A 373 -2.20 0.13 -18.43
CA ARG A 373 -1.52 0.34 -19.71
C ARG A 373 -2.51 0.48 -20.88
N VAL A 374 -3.82 0.33 -20.62
CA VAL A 374 -4.88 0.37 -21.65
C VAL A 374 -4.98 1.74 -22.32
N ASN A 375 -4.67 2.85 -21.63
CA ASN A 375 -4.62 4.16 -22.30
C ASN A 375 -3.45 4.32 -23.28
N LEU A 376 -2.42 3.44 -23.26
CA LEU A 376 -1.45 3.37 -24.37
C LEU A 376 -2.00 2.61 -25.59
N GLN A 377 -3.04 1.79 -25.41
CA GLN A 377 -3.67 1.02 -26.49
C GLN A 377 -4.90 1.70 -27.09
N MET A 378 -5.52 2.67 -26.40
CA MET A 378 -6.65 3.47 -26.90
C MET A 378 -6.30 4.41 -28.08
N GLN A 379 -5.06 4.39 -28.60
CA GLN A 379 -4.68 5.26 -29.71
C GLN A 379 -5.16 4.74 -31.08
N ASP A 380 -5.55 3.47 -31.19
CA ASP A 380 -6.15 2.89 -32.40
C ASP A 380 -7.57 2.39 -32.12
N LEU A 381 -8.58 3.20 -32.46
CA LEU A 381 -9.99 2.74 -32.59
C LEU A 381 -10.07 1.48 -33.47
N ASP A 382 -9.26 1.44 -34.54
CA ASP A 382 -9.13 0.31 -35.45
C ASP A 382 -8.64 -0.97 -34.76
N LYS A 383 -7.91 -0.87 -33.65
CA LYS A 383 -7.40 -2.04 -32.92
C LYS A 383 -8.50 -2.68 -32.07
N GLU A 384 -9.33 -1.87 -31.42
CA GLU A 384 -10.50 -2.36 -30.68
C GLU A 384 -11.48 -3.05 -31.63
N GLU A 385 -11.76 -2.45 -32.79
CA GLU A 385 -12.57 -3.08 -33.84
C GLU A 385 -11.95 -4.39 -34.37
N ARG A 386 -10.62 -4.47 -34.50
CA ARG A 386 -9.93 -5.70 -34.92
C ARG A 386 -9.98 -6.81 -33.88
N GLU A 387 -9.81 -6.47 -32.60
CA GLU A 387 -9.98 -7.41 -31.49
C GLU A 387 -11.44 -7.91 -31.40
N GLU A 388 -12.43 -7.10 -31.79
CA GLU A 388 -13.83 -7.49 -31.85
C GLU A 388 -14.16 -8.47 -32.98
N ILE A 389 -13.50 -8.35 -34.13
CA ILE A 389 -13.69 -9.23 -35.29
C ILE A 389 -13.01 -10.60 -35.08
N LEU A 390 -12.07 -10.67 -34.13
CA LEU A 390 -11.22 -11.82 -33.91
C LEU A 390 -11.89 -12.81 -32.96
N PHE A 391 -12.43 -13.89 -33.53
CA PHE A 391 -13.07 -14.96 -32.77
C PHE A 391 -12.04 -16.03 -32.37
N SER A 392 -11.99 -16.37 -31.08
CA SER A 392 -11.02 -17.33 -30.52
C SER A 392 -11.14 -18.76 -31.07
N ASP A 393 -12.25 -19.10 -31.74
CA ASP A 393 -12.47 -20.40 -32.39
C ASP A 393 -11.95 -20.45 -33.84
N LEU A 394 -11.69 -19.29 -34.45
CA LEU A 394 -11.12 -19.13 -35.79
C LEU A 394 -9.63 -18.83 -35.78
N GLU A 395 -9.03 -18.56 -34.62
CA GLU A 395 -7.59 -18.45 -34.48
C GLU A 395 -6.92 -19.82 -34.67
N GLU A 396 -5.89 -19.89 -35.51
CA GLU A 396 -5.01 -21.06 -35.51
C GLU A 396 -4.41 -21.20 -34.13
N GLU A 397 -4.54 -22.38 -33.50
CA GLU A 397 -3.89 -22.66 -32.22
C GLU A 397 -2.42 -22.21 -32.30
N GLY A 398 -2.02 -21.31 -31.40
CA GLY A 398 -0.69 -20.73 -31.39
C GLY A 398 0.36 -21.83 -31.30
N LYS A 399 0.88 -22.26 -32.45
CA LYS A 399 1.99 -23.22 -32.52
C LYS A 399 3.19 -22.50 -31.94
N THR A 400 3.57 -22.87 -30.73
CA THR A 400 4.86 -22.47 -30.17
C THR A 400 5.94 -23.00 -31.12
N GLU A 401 6.57 -22.09 -31.86
CA GLU A 401 7.70 -22.42 -32.72
C GLU A 401 8.86 -22.87 -31.83
N TYR A 402 9.01 -24.19 -31.71
CA TYR A 402 10.22 -24.77 -31.14
C TYR A 402 11.27 -24.78 -32.24
N GLU A 403 12.30 -23.95 -32.08
CA GLU A 403 13.46 -24.04 -32.94
C GLU A 403 14.28 -25.27 -32.50
N GLU A 404 14.33 -26.30 -33.34
CA GLU A 404 15.14 -27.48 -33.07
C GLU A 404 16.62 -27.08 -33.09
N ILE A 405 17.23 -26.95 -31.90
CA ILE A 405 18.68 -26.73 -31.79
C ILE A 405 19.38 -28.02 -32.21
N TYR A 406 19.81 -28.07 -33.47
CA TYR A 406 20.71 -29.11 -33.94
C TYR A 406 22.07 -28.95 -33.26
N LEU A 407 22.22 -29.61 -32.10
CA LEU A 407 23.49 -29.82 -31.44
C LEU A 407 24.36 -30.67 -32.35
N ARG A 408 25.14 -30.02 -33.21
CA ARG A 408 26.30 -30.65 -33.82
C ARG A 408 27.27 -30.88 -32.67
N GLN A 409 27.14 -32.03 -32.00
CA GLN A 409 28.19 -32.57 -31.15
C GLN A 409 29.39 -32.76 -32.07
N ARG A 410 30.18 -31.69 -32.21
CA ARG A 410 31.60 -31.83 -32.46
C ARG A 410 32.07 -32.51 -31.18
N SER A 411 31.95 -33.84 -31.14
CA SER A 411 32.58 -34.66 -30.13
C SER A 411 33.98 -34.09 -29.99
N PRO A 412 34.35 -33.45 -28.87
CA PRO A 412 35.75 -33.29 -28.61
C PRO A 412 36.22 -34.73 -28.56
N THR A 413 36.96 -35.16 -29.58
CA THR A 413 37.94 -36.22 -29.39
C THR A 413 38.75 -35.76 -28.18
N SER A 414 38.38 -36.27 -27.01
CA SER A 414 39.05 -36.02 -25.74
C SER A 414 40.45 -36.62 -25.85
N GLU A 415 41.39 -35.85 -26.40
CA GLU A 415 42.82 -36.09 -26.26
C GLU A 415 43.47 -35.13 -25.24
N THR A 416 42.70 -34.35 -24.48
CA THR A 416 43.27 -33.48 -23.45
C THR A 416 42.54 -33.60 -22.12
N ASP A 417 43.23 -34.28 -21.20
CA ASP A 417 43.26 -34.07 -19.75
C ASP A 417 42.16 -34.64 -18.84
N THR A 418 41.86 -35.94 -18.95
CA THR A 418 41.47 -36.71 -17.76
C THR A 418 42.13 -38.10 -17.74
N ASN A 419 42.89 -38.37 -16.67
CA ASN A 419 43.60 -39.62 -16.32
C ASN A 419 43.11 -40.91 -17.02
N PRO A 420 43.98 -41.66 -17.72
CA PRO A 420 43.61 -42.86 -18.46
C PRO A 420 43.66 -44.10 -17.55
N VAL A 421 42.67 -44.28 -16.67
CA VAL A 421 42.63 -45.48 -15.81
C VAL A 421 41.37 -46.33 -15.98
N LEU A 422 40.34 -45.90 -16.71
CA LEU A 422 39.13 -46.72 -16.79
C LEU A 422 38.36 -46.59 -18.11
N ALA A 423 39.01 -46.92 -19.22
CA ALA A 423 38.32 -47.35 -20.43
C ALA A 423 38.77 -48.78 -20.74
N SER A 424 38.16 -49.73 -20.03
CA SER A 424 38.30 -51.14 -20.37
C SER A 424 37.73 -51.36 -21.77
N THR A 425 38.58 -51.88 -22.65
CA THR A 425 38.25 -52.38 -23.99
C THR A 425 37.29 -53.56 -23.87
N SER A 426 36.00 -53.30 -23.64
CA SER A 426 34.97 -54.33 -23.67
C SER A 426 34.74 -54.69 -25.13
N THR A 427 35.18 -55.87 -25.53
CA THR A 427 34.94 -56.37 -26.90
C THR A 427 33.47 -56.75 -27.04
N VAL A 428 32.94 -56.71 -28.27
CA VAL A 428 31.53 -57.05 -28.54
C VAL A 428 31.22 -58.49 -28.10
N GLU A 429 32.20 -59.40 -28.13
CA GLU A 429 32.09 -60.74 -27.56
C GLU A 429 31.83 -60.74 -26.04
N ASP A 430 32.49 -59.88 -25.27
CA ASP A 430 32.31 -59.83 -23.81
C ASP A 430 30.90 -59.37 -23.43
N ILE A 431 30.39 -58.36 -24.14
CA ILE A 431 29.01 -57.85 -23.98
C ILE A 431 28.00 -58.94 -24.37
N LYS A 432 28.28 -59.70 -25.43
CA LYS A 432 27.41 -60.79 -25.89
C LYS A 432 27.40 -61.96 -24.91
N ASN A 433 28.54 -62.26 -24.29
CA ASN A 433 28.64 -63.27 -23.24
C ASN A 433 27.90 -62.83 -21.96
N GLU A 434 27.99 -61.55 -21.58
CA GLU A 434 27.23 -60.99 -20.45
C GLU A 434 25.72 -61.00 -20.72
N ILE A 435 25.30 -60.58 -21.91
CA ILE A 435 23.88 -60.63 -22.31
C ILE A 435 23.39 -62.08 -22.30
N ASN A 436 24.15 -63.04 -22.83
CA ASN A 436 23.77 -64.45 -22.81
C ASN A 436 23.73 -65.02 -21.38
N SER A 437 24.62 -64.59 -20.48
CA SER A 437 24.58 -64.95 -19.06
C SER A 437 23.32 -64.40 -18.38
N ILE A 438 22.99 -63.13 -18.62
CA ILE A 438 21.81 -62.46 -18.03
C ILE A 438 20.52 -63.05 -18.60
N THR A 439 20.49 -63.34 -19.91
CA THR A 439 19.33 -63.95 -20.57
C THR A 439 19.18 -65.41 -20.12
N GLY A 440 20.28 -66.13 -19.90
CA GLY A 440 20.28 -67.48 -19.32
C GLY A 440 19.75 -67.52 -17.88
N ASP A 441 20.13 -66.54 -17.05
CA ASP A 441 19.61 -66.39 -15.69
C ASP A 441 18.13 -65.95 -15.66
N LEU A 442 17.67 -65.15 -16.64
CA LEU A 442 16.27 -64.71 -16.76
C LEU A 442 15.34 -65.76 -17.40
N GLN A 443 15.84 -66.55 -18.36
CA GLN A 443 15.08 -67.61 -19.05
C GLN A 443 15.18 -68.97 -18.35
N GLY A 444 16.11 -69.13 -17.40
CA GLY A 444 16.12 -70.27 -16.50
C GLY A 444 14.84 -70.26 -15.68
N THR A 445 13.85 -71.07 -16.08
CA THR A 445 12.73 -71.41 -15.20
C THR A 445 13.32 -71.99 -13.93
N LEU A 446 13.23 -71.26 -12.82
CA LEU A 446 13.71 -71.72 -11.53
C LEU A 446 12.93 -73.00 -11.19
N ASP A 447 13.55 -74.16 -11.39
CA ASP A 447 12.91 -75.44 -11.12
C ASP A 447 12.79 -75.62 -9.61
N LEU A 448 11.66 -75.18 -9.05
CA LEU A 448 11.34 -75.25 -7.64
C LEU A 448 11.16 -76.69 -7.15
N THR A 449 11.19 -77.70 -8.03
CA THR A 449 11.12 -79.11 -7.63
C THR A 449 12.43 -79.62 -7.00
N VAL A 450 13.55 -78.92 -7.21
CA VAL A 450 14.85 -79.25 -6.58
C VAL A 450 14.91 -78.82 -5.10
N ILE A 451 13.97 -78.00 -4.63
CA ILE A 451 13.88 -77.58 -3.22
C ILE A 451 13.64 -78.79 -2.29
N GLY A 452 13.02 -79.85 -2.77
CA GLY A 452 12.78 -81.07 -2.00
C GLY A 452 14.03 -81.91 -1.67
N LYS A 453 15.20 -81.62 -2.27
CA LYS A 453 16.45 -82.37 -2.05
C LYS A 453 17.63 -81.48 -1.61
N ILE A 454 17.36 -80.35 -0.98
CA ILE A 454 18.42 -79.46 -0.49
C ILE A 454 18.91 -79.97 0.87
N ASN A 455 20.18 -80.38 0.93
CA ASN A 455 20.88 -80.65 2.19
C ASN A 455 20.79 -79.43 3.11
N SER A 456 20.48 -79.64 4.39
CA SER A 456 20.36 -78.60 5.44
C SER A 456 21.50 -77.57 5.41
N GLN A 457 22.71 -78.00 5.05
CA GLN A 457 23.89 -77.13 4.94
C GLN A 457 23.80 -76.11 3.80
N THR A 458 23.22 -76.49 2.65
CA THR A 458 23.03 -75.61 1.50
C THR A 458 21.93 -74.58 1.78
N ALA A 459 20.85 -75.00 2.44
CA ALA A 459 19.80 -74.08 2.91
C ALA A 459 20.33 -73.04 3.90
N GLN A 460 21.20 -73.45 4.84
CA GLN A 460 21.85 -72.51 5.77
C GLN A 460 22.80 -71.53 5.06
N ARG A 461 23.50 -71.96 4.00
CA ARG A 461 24.40 -71.09 3.22
C ARG A 461 23.61 -70.03 2.44
N ILE A 462 22.52 -70.45 1.79
CA ILE A 462 21.60 -69.55 1.07
C ILE A 462 20.98 -68.55 2.05
N ASN A 463 20.48 -69.02 3.20
CA ASN A 463 19.89 -68.13 4.22
C ASN A 463 20.91 -67.11 4.74
N ARG A 464 22.18 -67.53 4.96
CA ARG A 464 23.26 -66.59 5.32
C ARG A 464 23.55 -65.56 4.22
N GLN A 465 23.50 -65.92 2.94
CA GLN A 465 23.70 -64.97 1.84
C GLN A 465 22.54 -64.00 1.72
N VAL A 466 21.29 -64.48 1.82
CA VAL A 466 20.09 -63.63 1.83
C VAL A 466 20.12 -62.68 3.02
N MET A 467 20.45 -63.15 4.22
CA MET A 467 20.57 -62.30 5.41
C MET A 467 21.69 -61.25 5.27
N LYS A 468 22.80 -61.58 4.60
CA LYS A 468 23.85 -60.59 4.28
C LYS A 468 23.35 -59.54 3.30
N ALA A 469 22.68 -59.94 2.22
CA ALA A 469 22.12 -59.03 1.21
C ALA A 469 21.05 -58.10 1.81
N VAL A 470 20.13 -58.66 2.61
CA VAL A 470 19.11 -57.88 3.34
C VAL A 470 19.76 -56.91 4.32
N LYS A 471 20.84 -57.31 5.02
CA LYS A 471 21.55 -56.42 5.94
C LYS A 471 22.28 -55.27 5.22
N VAL A 472 22.85 -55.52 4.03
CA VAL A 472 23.47 -54.48 3.19
C VAL A 472 22.41 -53.51 2.67
N ASN A 473 21.30 -54.02 2.12
CA ASN A 473 20.19 -53.19 1.65
C ASN A 473 19.55 -52.38 2.80
N ALA A 474 19.38 -52.97 3.98
CA ALA A 474 18.87 -52.26 5.15
C ALA A 474 19.84 -51.16 5.63
N LYS A 475 21.16 -51.38 5.52
CA LYS A 475 22.18 -50.38 5.87
C LYS A 475 22.18 -49.23 4.85
N GLN A 476 22.11 -49.53 3.56
CA GLN A 476 21.99 -48.51 2.50
C GLN A 476 20.69 -47.70 2.63
N ALA A 477 19.55 -48.36 2.88
CA ALA A 477 18.28 -47.69 3.11
C ALA A 477 18.30 -46.80 4.36
N LYS A 478 19.01 -47.19 5.43
CA LYS A 478 19.22 -46.34 6.60
C LYS A 478 20.07 -45.10 6.28
N HIS A 479 21.14 -45.24 5.50
CA HIS A 479 21.97 -44.10 5.10
C HIS A 479 21.19 -43.10 4.22
N LEU A 480 20.41 -43.57 3.24
CA LEU A 480 19.56 -42.68 2.42
C LEU A 480 18.52 -41.91 3.24
N ARG A 481 17.97 -42.53 4.29
CA ARG A 481 17.03 -41.84 5.20
C ARG A 481 17.74 -40.87 6.14
N PHE A 482 18.99 -41.14 6.53
CA PHE A 482 19.75 -40.29 7.45
C PHE A 482 20.23 -38.98 6.78
N ASP A 483 20.67 -39.01 5.52
CA ASP A 483 21.06 -37.81 4.76
C ASP A 483 19.88 -36.86 4.55
N SER A 484 18.68 -37.39 4.25
CA SER A 484 17.46 -36.59 4.12
C SER A 484 17.04 -35.95 5.45
N THR A 485 17.25 -36.64 6.59
CA THR A 485 17.00 -36.04 7.91
C THR A 485 18.05 -35.01 8.29
N MET A 486 19.32 -35.18 7.92
CA MET A 486 20.37 -34.22 8.22
C MET A 486 20.15 -32.89 7.47
N GLY A 487 19.75 -32.95 6.19
CA GLY A 487 19.33 -31.75 5.44
C GLY A 487 18.13 -31.02 6.05
N ALA A 488 17.17 -31.75 6.63
CA ALA A 488 16.00 -31.16 7.29
C ALA A 488 16.30 -30.61 8.71
N PHE A 489 17.20 -31.25 9.47
CA PHE A 489 17.59 -30.79 10.80
C PHE A 489 18.52 -29.57 10.75
N LEU A 490 19.41 -29.46 9.75
CA LEU A 490 20.22 -28.26 9.54
C LEU A 490 19.39 -27.05 9.03
N SER A 491 18.29 -27.28 8.31
CA SER A 491 17.42 -26.20 7.83
C SER A 491 16.50 -25.62 8.91
N ASN A 492 16.21 -26.35 9.99
CA ASN A 492 15.22 -25.94 11.02
C ASN A 492 15.84 -25.34 12.29
N GLN A 493 17.17 -25.30 12.43
CA GLN A 493 17.86 -24.64 13.56
C GLN A 493 18.41 -23.24 13.23
N THR A 494 18.27 -22.75 12.00
CA THR A 494 18.89 -21.49 11.56
C THR A 494 18.01 -20.25 11.73
N THR A 495 16.81 -20.37 12.33
CA THR A 495 15.89 -19.23 12.44
C THR A 495 16.11 -18.32 13.65
N ASP A 496 16.91 -18.71 14.65
CA ASP A 496 17.06 -17.93 15.89
C ASP A 496 18.52 -17.60 16.31
N SER A 497 19.50 -17.96 15.49
CA SER A 497 20.89 -17.51 15.65
C SER A 497 21.48 -17.16 14.27
N GLN A 498 21.18 -15.95 13.80
CA GLN A 498 21.70 -15.43 12.52
C GLN A 498 23.23 -15.22 12.50
N GLU A 499 23.91 -15.41 13.63
CA GLU A 499 25.34 -15.19 13.73
C GLU A 499 26.02 -16.39 14.41
N ALA A 500 27.01 -16.96 13.74
CA ALA A 500 27.90 -17.94 14.35
C ALA A 500 28.59 -17.29 15.56
N ASN A 501 28.60 -17.97 16.71
CA ASN A 501 29.29 -17.49 17.91
C ASN A 501 30.76 -17.19 17.60
N SER A 502 31.09 -15.91 17.42
CA SER A 502 32.44 -15.45 17.15
C SER A 502 33.15 -15.13 18.46
N ASN A 503 34.33 -15.69 18.67
CA ASN A 503 35.19 -15.37 19.82
C ASN A 503 35.91 -14.01 19.69
N LEU A 504 35.42 -13.14 18.80
CA LEU A 504 36.00 -11.83 18.51
C LEU A 504 35.33 -10.73 19.35
N PRO A 505 36.06 -9.70 19.77
CA PRO A 505 35.46 -8.47 20.28
C PRO A 505 34.47 -7.90 19.26
N PRO A 506 33.28 -7.46 19.70
CA PRO A 506 32.22 -7.02 18.79
C PRO A 506 32.63 -5.81 17.93
N ASP A 507 33.52 -4.96 18.44
CA ASP A 507 34.03 -3.78 17.72
C ASP A 507 34.95 -4.16 16.55
N ILE A 508 35.90 -5.08 16.77
CA ILE A 508 36.79 -5.59 15.72
C ILE A 508 35.97 -6.35 14.68
N LEU A 509 34.99 -7.14 15.12
CA LEU A 509 34.11 -7.87 14.22
C LEU A 509 33.23 -6.93 13.38
N GLU A 510 32.66 -5.87 13.95
CA GLU A 510 31.90 -4.88 13.18
C GLU A 510 32.80 -4.15 12.17
N SER A 511 34.02 -3.79 12.57
CA SER A 511 35.00 -3.18 11.66
C SER A 511 35.39 -4.12 10.52
N ALA A 512 35.57 -5.42 10.79
CA ALA A 512 35.87 -6.43 9.78
C ALA A 512 34.68 -6.67 8.84
N ARG A 513 33.44 -6.66 9.35
CA ARG A 513 32.23 -6.75 8.52
C ARG A 513 32.09 -5.55 7.59
N VAL A 514 32.33 -4.35 8.09
CA VAL A 514 32.30 -3.12 7.29
C VAL A 514 33.38 -3.17 6.21
N LEU A 515 34.62 -3.54 6.57
CA LEU A 515 35.72 -3.65 5.63
C LEU A 515 35.45 -4.71 4.55
N HIS A 516 35.03 -5.91 4.95
CA HIS A 516 34.63 -6.97 4.03
C HIS A 516 33.53 -6.49 3.05
N GLY A 517 32.49 -5.83 3.57
CA GLY A 517 31.44 -5.23 2.76
C GLY A 517 31.99 -4.22 1.74
N THR A 518 32.89 -3.32 2.15
CA THR A 518 33.50 -2.33 1.23
C THR A 518 34.36 -2.99 0.15
N CYS A 519 35.15 -3.99 0.51
CA CYS A 519 35.98 -4.74 -0.41
C CYS A 519 35.13 -5.44 -1.47
N CYS A 520 34.06 -6.11 -1.06
CA CYS A 520 33.13 -6.76 -1.99
C CYS A 520 32.44 -5.76 -2.92
N GLU A 521 32.07 -4.57 -2.43
CA GLU A 521 31.51 -3.51 -3.27
C GLU A 521 32.51 -3.04 -4.33
N PHE A 522 33.75 -2.73 -3.94
CA PHE A 522 34.78 -2.34 -4.90
C PHE A 522 35.07 -3.42 -5.92
N LEU A 523 35.15 -4.68 -5.48
CA LEU A 523 35.36 -5.81 -6.36
C LEU A 523 34.21 -5.96 -7.38
N LYS A 524 32.96 -5.79 -6.92
CA LYS A 524 31.78 -5.82 -7.79
C LYS A 524 31.80 -4.72 -8.83
N HIS A 525 32.10 -3.49 -8.43
CA HIS A 525 32.24 -2.38 -9.39
C HIS A 525 33.42 -2.60 -10.34
N PHE A 526 34.54 -3.14 -9.83
CA PHE A 526 35.73 -3.40 -10.63
C PHE A 526 35.44 -4.40 -11.75
N TYR A 527 34.87 -5.57 -11.43
CA TYR A 527 34.57 -6.59 -12.45
C TYR A 527 33.48 -6.15 -13.44
N ASN A 528 32.45 -5.43 -12.99
CA ASN A 528 31.44 -4.90 -13.90
C ASN A 528 32.04 -3.95 -14.94
N HIS A 529 32.96 -3.08 -14.54
CA HIS A 529 33.62 -2.15 -15.45
C HIS A 529 34.73 -2.82 -16.27
N PHE A 530 35.53 -3.70 -15.66
CA PHE A 530 36.63 -4.42 -16.31
C PHE A 530 36.12 -5.34 -17.42
N GLN A 531 35.02 -6.07 -17.20
CA GLN A 531 34.45 -6.98 -18.21
C GLN A 531 33.63 -6.25 -19.28
N SER A 532 33.18 -5.02 -19.04
CA SER A 532 32.35 -4.27 -19.99
C SER A 532 33.08 -3.91 -21.29
N GLY A 533 34.42 -3.84 -21.27
CA GLY A 533 35.24 -3.50 -22.43
C GLY A 533 35.06 -2.07 -22.95
N GLU A 534 34.32 -1.20 -22.25
CA GLU A 534 34.09 0.18 -22.70
C GLU A 534 35.32 1.07 -22.45
N PRO A 535 35.83 1.79 -23.47
CA PRO A 535 37.05 2.61 -23.34
C PRO A 535 36.88 3.80 -22.38
N LYS A 536 35.64 4.30 -22.20
CA LYS A 536 35.32 5.36 -21.23
C LYS A 536 35.46 4.89 -19.78
N SER A 537 35.29 3.60 -19.54
CA SER A 537 35.37 2.99 -18.20
C SER A 537 36.81 2.78 -17.75
N GLY A 538 37.80 2.80 -18.65
CA GLY A 538 39.22 2.57 -18.31
C GLY A 538 39.79 3.53 -17.27
N ALA A 539 39.48 4.83 -17.36
CA ALA A 539 39.90 5.82 -16.36
C ALA A 539 39.27 5.55 -14.98
N MET A 540 38.07 4.96 -14.96
CA MET A 540 37.37 4.59 -13.73
C MET A 540 37.93 3.29 -13.15
N VAL A 541 38.22 2.28 -13.98
CA VAL A 541 38.88 1.03 -13.56
C VAL A 541 40.22 1.32 -12.91
N LYS A 542 41.01 2.27 -13.44
CA LYS A 542 42.27 2.71 -12.81
C LYS A 542 42.07 3.30 -11.41
N LYS A 543 41.00 4.08 -11.20
CA LYS A 543 40.66 4.61 -9.86
C LYS A 543 40.23 3.50 -8.92
N LEU A 544 39.41 2.55 -9.39
CA LEU A 544 38.99 1.39 -8.60
C LEU A 544 40.16 0.49 -8.23
N TYR A 545 41.11 0.30 -9.13
CA TYR A 545 42.35 -0.40 -8.84
C TYR A 545 43.15 0.30 -7.72
N GLY A 546 43.21 1.64 -7.73
CA GLY A 546 43.77 2.42 -6.63
C GLY A 546 43.05 2.14 -5.29
N HIS A 547 41.72 2.13 -5.31
CA HIS A 547 40.92 1.82 -4.12
C HIS A 547 41.09 0.36 -3.65
N LEU A 548 41.27 -0.60 -4.56
CA LEU A 548 41.56 -2.00 -4.22
C LEU A 548 42.91 -2.12 -3.48
N LYS A 549 43.93 -1.36 -3.89
CA LYS A 549 45.21 -1.27 -3.16
C LYS A 549 45.07 -0.58 -1.80
N GLU A 550 44.23 0.44 -1.68
CA GLU A 550 43.94 1.02 -0.36
C GLU A 550 43.17 0.03 0.54
N CYS A 551 42.30 -0.81 -0.03
CA CYS A 551 41.61 -1.86 0.70
C CYS A 551 42.57 -2.92 1.23
N THR A 552 43.57 -3.36 0.46
CA THR A 552 44.59 -4.29 0.99
C THR A 552 45.34 -3.67 2.16
N GLN A 553 45.74 -2.41 2.06
CA GLN A 553 46.39 -1.68 3.16
C GLN A 553 45.49 -1.55 4.40
N LYS A 554 44.19 -1.29 4.22
CA LYS A 554 43.22 -1.23 5.32
C LYS A 554 43.05 -2.58 6.01
N VAL A 555 43.07 -3.69 5.26
CA VAL A 555 43.04 -5.05 5.83
C VAL A 555 44.30 -5.31 6.64
N GLU A 556 45.48 -4.97 6.12
CA GLU A 556 46.76 -5.12 6.83
C GLU A 556 46.82 -4.27 8.11
N ASN A 557 46.29 -3.04 8.09
CA ASN A 557 46.19 -2.18 9.27
C ASN A 557 45.25 -2.75 10.33
N LEU A 558 44.12 -3.34 9.92
CA LEU A 558 43.17 -3.99 10.81
C LEU A 558 43.77 -5.26 11.43
N LEU A 559 44.51 -6.05 10.64
CA LEU A 559 45.27 -7.19 11.14
C LEU A 559 46.32 -6.75 12.17
N THR A 560 47.04 -5.65 11.91
CA THR A 560 48.03 -5.10 12.84
C THR A 560 47.38 -4.60 14.14
N THR A 561 46.20 -3.98 14.06
CA THR A 561 45.45 -3.52 15.23
C THR A 561 44.87 -4.69 16.02
N ALA A 562 44.43 -5.75 15.34
CA ALA A 562 43.95 -6.97 15.98
C ALA A 562 45.07 -7.67 16.77
N SER A 563 46.30 -7.68 16.26
CA SER A 563 47.49 -8.20 16.95
C SER A 563 47.88 -7.41 18.20
N GLN A 564 47.45 -6.16 18.34
CA GLN A 564 47.77 -5.30 19.49
C GLN A 564 46.76 -5.42 20.65
N SER A 565 45.63 -6.09 20.44
CA SER A 565 44.61 -6.30 21.48
C SER A 565 44.92 -7.56 22.31
N ASN A 566 44.75 -7.47 23.64
CA ASN A 566 45.24 -8.36 24.72
C ASN A 566 45.05 -9.91 24.60
N ASN A 567 44.52 -10.47 23.51
CA ASN A 567 44.46 -11.91 23.22
C ASN A 567 45.16 -12.19 21.86
N GLU A 568 46.49 -12.26 21.91
CA GLU A 568 47.39 -11.74 20.85
C GLU A 568 47.57 -12.58 19.58
N GLN A 569 47.25 -13.89 19.55
CA GLN A 569 47.51 -14.73 18.37
C GLN A 569 46.23 -15.30 17.73
N ASP A 570 45.32 -15.80 18.56
CA ASP A 570 44.11 -16.50 18.08
C ASP A 570 43.11 -15.52 17.44
N VAL A 571 42.98 -14.30 17.98
CA VAL A 571 42.07 -13.28 17.46
C VAL A 571 42.56 -12.76 16.10
N ALA A 572 43.87 -12.51 15.96
CA ALA A 572 44.47 -12.11 14.70
C ALA A 572 44.42 -13.24 13.65
N ALA A 573 44.66 -14.49 14.05
CA ALA A 573 44.53 -15.65 13.18
C ALA A 573 43.07 -15.85 12.71
N LEU A 574 42.08 -15.64 13.59
CA LEU A 574 40.66 -15.69 13.23
C LEU A 574 40.28 -14.55 12.28
N CYS A 575 40.71 -13.32 12.55
CA CYS A 575 40.50 -12.18 11.66
C CYS A 575 41.10 -12.42 10.27
N ASN A 576 42.32 -12.97 10.22
CA ASN A 576 42.97 -13.34 8.98
C ASN A 576 42.16 -14.42 8.26
N ALA A 577 41.75 -15.49 8.95
CA ALA A 577 40.91 -16.53 8.35
C ALA A 577 39.58 -15.98 7.77
N TYR A 578 38.94 -15.02 8.45
CA TYR A 578 37.71 -14.40 7.95
C TYR A 578 37.92 -13.45 6.76
N LEU A 579 39.03 -12.71 6.72
CA LEU A 579 39.32 -11.76 5.64
C LEU A 579 40.10 -12.37 4.47
N ASN A 580 40.68 -13.56 4.63
CA ASN A 580 41.48 -14.23 3.60
C ASN A 580 40.74 -14.41 2.26
N PRO A 581 39.45 -14.82 2.21
CA PRO A 581 38.73 -14.89 0.92
C PRO A 581 38.62 -13.53 0.22
N ALA A 582 38.45 -12.44 0.99
CA ALA A 582 38.42 -11.08 0.44
C ALA A 582 39.81 -10.67 -0.06
N LEU A 583 40.88 -11.00 0.67
CA LEU A 583 42.25 -10.73 0.23
C LEU A 583 42.62 -11.49 -1.05
N LEU A 584 42.31 -12.78 -1.14
CA LEU A 584 42.57 -13.58 -2.34
C LEU A 584 41.85 -13.02 -3.56
N SER A 585 40.59 -12.62 -3.40
CA SER A 585 39.80 -12.05 -4.50
C SER A 585 40.28 -10.66 -4.93
N ILE A 586 40.74 -9.82 -4.00
CA ILE A 586 41.38 -8.55 -4.32
C ILE A 586 42.71 -8.76 -5.04
N ASN A 587 43.56 -9.66 -4.54
CA ASN A 587 44.86 -9.95 -5.15
C ASN A 587 44.69 -10.48 -6.58
N LEU A 588 43.72 -11.36 -6.82
CA LEU A 588 43.39 -11.83 -8.15
C LEU A 588 42.93 -10.68 -9.07
N ALA A 589 42.11 -9.74 -8.56
CA ALA A 589 41.69 -8.59 -9.34
C ALA A 589 42.85 -7.66 -9.70
N ILE A 590 43.79 -7.45 -8.78
CA ILE A 590 45.03 -6.68 -9.01
C ILE A 590 45.88 -7.37 -10.08
N GLU A 591 46.12 -8.68 -9.94
CA GLU A 591 46.89 -9.47 -10.91
C GLU A 591 46.29 -9.42 -12.31
N LYS A 592 44.95 -9.55 -12.42
CA LYS A 592 44.25 -9.47 -13.70
C LYS A 592 44.33 -8.08 -14.34
N TYR A 593 44.28 -7.02 -13.54
CA TYR A 593 44.45 -5.66 -14.05
C TYR A 593 45.88 -5.44 -14.55
N ASP A 594 46.88 -5.88 -13.77
CA ASP A 594 48.30 -5.71 -14.12
C ASP A 594 48.64 -6.49 -15.39
N ALA A 595 48.17 -7.74 -15.52
CA ALA A 595 48.32 -8.53 -16.74
C ALA A 595 47.69 -7.87 -17.98
N ALA A 596 46.49 -7.29 -17.83
CA ALA A 596 45.83 -6.57 -18.93
C ALA A 596 46.58 -5.30 -19.34
N VAL A 597 47.18 -4.58 -18.38
CA VAL A 597 48.02 -3.41 -18.67
C VAL A 597 49.29 -3.83 -19.40
N GLU A 598 49.95 -4.92 -18.97
CA GLU A 598 51.12 -5.48 -19.64
C GLU A 598 50.82 -5.92 -21.08
N GLU A 599 49.67 -6.57 -21.33
CA GLU A 599 49.22 -6.93 -22.67
C GLU A 599 49.01 -5.69 -23.57
N ILE A 600 48.41 -4.62 -23.04
CA ILE A 600 48.21 -3.36 -23.79
C ILE A 600 49.56 -2.69 -24.10
N GLU A 601 50.49 -2.66 -23.14
CA GLU A 601 51.83 -2.10 -23.35
C GLU A 601 52.63 -2.91 -24.38
N ALA A 602 52.49 -4.24 -24.39
CA ALA A 602 53.09 -5.11 -25.39
C ALA A 602 52.49 -4.88 -26.79
N TYR A 603 51.17 -4.67 -26.89
CA TYR A 603 50.50 -4.35 -28.14
C TYR A 603 50.96 -3.01 -28.72
N ASN A 604 51.02 -1.95 -27.90
CA ASN A 604 51.47 -0.63 -28.36
C ASN A 604 52.94 -0.65 -28.82
N LYS A 605 53.81 -1.44 -28.16
CA LYS A 605 55.20 -1.63 -28.60
C LYS A 605 55.33 -2.40 -29.92
N ALA A 606 54.34 -3.22 -30.27
CA ALA A 606 54.33 -3.98 -31.52
C ALA A 606 53.76 -3.18 -32.70
N GLU A 607 52.96 -2.13 -32.46
CA GLU A 607 52.51 -1.19 -33.51
C GLU A 607 53.55 -0.10 -33.84
N ASP A 608 54.46 0.23 -32.93
CA ASP A 608 55.55 1.19 -33.15
C ASP A 608 56.78 0.61 -33.89
N VAL A 609 56.77 -0.70 -34.22
CA VAL A 609 57.79 -1.42 -35.02
C VAL A 609 57.23 -1.75 -36.39
#